data_AF-A0A7C5NT08-F1
#
_entry.id   AF-A0A7C5NT08-F1
#
_cell.length_a   1.000
_cell.length_b   1.000
_cell.length_c   1.000
_cell.angle_alpha   90.00
_cell.angle_beta   90.00
_cell.angle_gamma   90.00
#
_symmetry.space_group_name_H-M   'P 1'
#
loop_
_entity.id
_entity.type
_entity.pdbx_description
1 polymer ?
#
loop_
_entity_poly.entity_id
_entity_poly.type
_entity_poly.pdbx_seq_one_letter_code
_entity_poly.pdbx_strand_id
1 'polypeptide(L)'
;MKPLGRDIMAGAILLALALWIAACAPVPWPEAPTPAATVLLPESSPSALPARSPFPPGTLLEYRAQSGDTLEAIASHFNTTVQEIRAANPDLPAAVTTLPAGYPLQVPAYYLPLRGTPFKILPDSEAVYGPTAVDLDLETEIRSRPGFLSETESFAYRKQRKAWEAVEVVALNYSVNPRLLLALLEHQSRALSAPEPQGAEPGYLMGYKDPRYRGLFWQLVWAAERINDGYYGWRTGELRDLELADGLIVRPDSWQNAG
;
A
#
# COMPACT_ATOMS: atom_id res chain seq x y z
N MET A 1 -99.36 8.56 -9.26
CA MET A 1 -98.70 8.82 -10.56
C MET A 1 -98.03 10.20 -10.53
N LYS A 2 -96.70 10.22 -10.47
CA LYS A 2 -95.79 11.15 -11.18
C LYS A 2 -94.35 10.71 -10.85
N PRO A 3 -93.55 10.24 -11.82
CA PRO A 3 -92.23 9.66 -11.55
C PRO A 3 -91.17 10.76 -11.48
N LEU A 4 -90.51 10.84 -10.33
CA LEU A 4 -89.32 11.65 -10.07
C LEU A 4 -88.09 10.81 -10.47
N GLY A 5 -87.70 10.83 -11.75
CA GLY A 5 -86.66 9.89 -12.20
C GLY A 5 -86.10 10.11 -13.61
N ARG A 6 -86.18 11.33 -14.16
CA ARG A 6 -85.64 11.60 -15.51
C ARG A 6 -84.57 12.68 -15.60
N ASP A 7 -84.40 13.50 -14.55
CA ASP A 7 -83.47 14.64 -14.61
C ASP A 7 -82.07 14.32 -14.05
N ILE A 8 -81.94 13.29 -13.21
CA ILE A 8 -80.63 12.89 -12.63
C ILE A 8 -79.80 12.08 -13.64
N MET A 9 -80.45 11.34 -14.55
CA MET A 9 -79.77 10.48 -15.52
C MET A 9 -79.20 11.27 -16.70
N ALA A 10 -79.79 12.42 -17.05
CA ALA A 10 -79.27 13.30 -18.11
C ALA A 10 -78.00 14.07 -17.68
N GLY A 11 -77.91 14.47 -16.41
CA GLY A 11 -76.72 15.15 -15.87
C GLY A 11 -75.49 14.23 -15.77
N ALA A 12 -75.69 12.96 -15.42
CA ALA A 12 -74.61 11.98 -15.33
C ALA A 12 -74.02 11.60 -16.71
N ILE A 13 -74.85 11.58 -17.76
CA ILE A 13 -74.41 11.27 -19.13
C ILE A 13 -73.65 12.45 -19.75
N LEU A 14 -74.03 13.71 -19.44
CA LEU A 14 -73.31 14.91 -19.88
C LEU A 14 -71.95 15.10 -19.17
N LEU A 15 -71.83 14.71 -17.90
CA LEU A 15 -70.53 14.73 -17.19
C LEU A 15 -69.59 13.62 -17.71
N ALA A 16 -70.12 12.44 -18.03
CA ALA A 16 -69.33 11.33 -18.56
C ALA A 16 -68.79 11.61 -19.98
N LEU A 17 -69.54 12.35 -20.81
CA LEU A 17 -69.08 12.72 -22.16
C LEU A 17 -68.00 13.81 -22.14
N ALA A 18 -68.04 14.74 -21.18
CA ALA A 18 -67.02 15.79 -21.03
C ALA A 18 -65.66 15.24 -20.58
N LEU A 19 -65.64 14.13 -19.83
CA LEU A 19 -64.41 13.46 -19.38
C LEU A 19 -63.72 12.64 -20.49
N TRP A 20 -64.40 12.34 -21.61
CA TRP A 20 -63.82 11.58 -22.72
C TRP A 20 -63.07 12.44 -23.75
N ILE A 21 -63.29 13.76 -23.77
CA ILE A 21 -62.70 14.64 -24.80
C ILE A 21 -61.37 15.29 -24.33
N ALA A 22 -61.05 15.21 -23.03
CA ALA A 22 -59.79 15.75 -22.48
C ALA A 22 -58.56 14.84 -22.67
N ALA A 23 -58.71 13.66 -23.30
CA ALA A 23 -57.66 12.66 -23.44
C ALA A 23 -56.68 12.89 -24.62
N CYS A 24 -56.82 13.99 -25.37
CA CYS A 24 -55.94 14.33 -26.49
C CYS A 24 -55.05 15.56 -26.22
N ALA A 25 -54.49 15.67 -25.02
CA ALA A 25 -53.31 16.51 -24.84
C ALA A 25 -52.07 15.69 -25.23
N PRO A 26 -51.20 16.15 -26.15
CA PRO A 26 -49.95 15.47 -26.43
C PRO A 26 -49.09 15.47 -25.17
N VAL A 27 -48.78 14.27 -24.66
CA VAL A 27 -47.80 14.09 -23.59
C VAL A 27 -46.44 14.52 -24.16
N PRO A 28 -45.69 15.44 -23.51
CA PRO A 28 -44.32 15.70 -23.90
C PRO A 28 -43.55 14.41 -23.68
N TRP A 29 -43.06 13.82 -24.77
CA TRP A 29 -42.17 12.67 -24.69
C TRP A 29 -40.96 13.10 -23.87
N PRO A 30 -40.53 12.32 -22.86
CA PRO A 30 -39.24 12.58 -22.23
C PRO A 30 -38.20 12.50 -23.35
N GLU A 31 -37.48 13.60 -23.57
CA GLU A 31 -36.31 13.58 -24.44
C GLU A 31 -35.43 12.42 -23.97
N ALA A 32 -35.11 11.50 -24.88
CA ALA A 32 -34.17 10.43 -24.58
C ALA A 32 -32.90 11.09 -24.02
N PRO A 33 -32.38 10.65 -22.86
CA PRO A 33 -31.13 11.20 -22.35
C PRO A 33 -30.09 11.03 -23.46
N THR A 34 -29.59 12.15 -23.96
CA THR A 34 -28.44 12.18 -24.85
C THR A 34 -27.39 11.26 -24.23
N PRO A 35 -26.88 10.23 -24.92
CA PRO A 35 -25.82 9.42 -24.34
C PRO A 35 -24.69 10.39 -24.04
N ALA A 36 -24.46 10.65 -22.75
CA ALA A 36 -23.32 11.40 -22.29
C ALA A 36 -22.12 10.66 -22.90
N ALA A 37 -21.38 11.35 -23.77
CA ALA A 37 -20.18 10.80 -24.35
C ALA A 37 -19.34 10.28 -23.18
N THR A 38 -19.23 8.96 -23.08
CA THR A 38 -18.33 8.34 -22.13
C THR A 38 -16.95 8.85 -22.50
N VAL A 39 -16.44 9.79 -21.70
CA VAL A 39 -15.05 10.18 -21.77
C VAL A 39 -14.28 8.91 -21.42
N LEU A 40 -13.77 8.24 -22.44
CA LEU A 40 -12.79 7.17 -22.28
C LEU A 40 -11.58 7.87 -21.66
N LEU A 41 -11.48 7.83 -20.33
CA LEU A 41 -10.25 8.15 -19.63
C LEU A 41 -9.19 7.23 -20.26
N PRO A 42 -8.06 7.77 -20.73
CA PRO A 42 -7.01 6.92 -21.29
C PRO A 42 -6.66 5.89 -20.23
N GLU A 43 -6.75 4.61 -20.60
CA GLU A 43 -6.23 3.52 -19.77
C GLU A 43 -4.77 3.88 -19.48
N SER A 44 -4.48 4.20 -18.22
CA SER A 44 -3.12 4.47 -17.77
C SER A 44 -2.35 3.16 -17.90
N SER A 45 -1.68 2.97 -19.03
CA SER A 45 -0.65 1.94 -19.14
C SER A 45 0.37 2.20 -18.02
N PRO A 46 0.73 1.20 -17.20
CA PRO A 46 1.69 1.42 -16.13
C PRO A 46 2.99 1.96 -16.73
N SER A 47 3.39 3.16 -16.30
CA SER A 47 4.70 3.71 -16.65
C SER A 47 5.75 2.71 -16.22
N ALA A 48 6.64 2.32 -17.13
CA ALA A 48 7.77 1.46 -16.80
C ALA A 48 8.55 2.10 -15.64
N LEU A 49 8.87 1.30 -14.62
CA LEU A 49 9.69 1.75 -13.51
C LEU A 49 11.08 2.13 -14.03
N PRO A 50 11.74 3.13 -13.42
CA PRO A 50 13.08 3.52 -13.82
C PRO A 50 14.04 2.31 -13.72
N ALA A 51 15.03 2.27 -14.61
CA ALA A 51 16.07 1.24 -14.61
C ALA A 51 17.44 1.92 -14.77
N ARG A 52 18.48 1.38 -14.10
CA ARG A 52 19.84 1.89 -14.26
C ARG A 52 20.53 1.29 -15.48
N SER A 53 21.23 2.13 -16.23
CA SER A 53 22.11 1.69 -17.31
C SER A 53 23.28 0.85 -16.75
N PRO A 54 23.76 -0.17 -17.48
CA PRO A 54 24.97 -0.88 -17.12
C PRO A 54 26.19 0.05 -17.20
N PHE A 55 27.23 -0.29 -16.45
CA PHE A 55 28.51 0.42 -16.41
C PHE A 55 29.67 -0.58 -16.40
N PRO A 56 30.87 -0.19 -16.89
CA PRO A 56 32.05 -1.04 -16.82
C PRO A 56 32.43 -1.42 -15.38
N PRO A 57 33.06 -2.58 -15.15
CA PRO A 57 33.58 -2.95 -13.83
C PRO A 57 34.56 -1.92 -13.27
N GLY A 58 34.46 -1.64 -11.97
CA GLY A 58 35.33 -0.68 -11.27
C GLY A 58 35.01 0.79 -11.54
N THR A 59 33.89 1.09 -12.22
CA THR A 59 33.45 2.49 -12.42
C THR A 59 33.24 3.15 -11.07
N LEU A 60 33.83 4.34 -10.88
CA LEU A 60 33.58 5.17 -9.70
C LEU A 60 32.21 5.82 -9.84
N LEU A 61 31.32 5.50 -8.91
CA LEU A 61 29.96 6.03 -8.87
C LEU A 61 29.81 6.97 -7.69
N GLU A 62 29.17 8.11 -7.93
CA GLU A 62 28.85 9.06 -6.87
C GLU A 62 27.76 8.48 -5.96
N TYR A 63 28.06 8.44 -4.67
CA TYR A 63 27.16 8.00 -3.63
C TYR A 63 27.07 9.05 -2.54
N ARG A 64 25.86 9.30 -2.04
CA ARG A 64 25.64 10.12 -0.84
C ARG A 64 25.24 9.18 0.27
N ALA A 65 26.05 9.13 1.32
CA ALA A 65 25.79 8.29 2.47
C ALA A 65 24.39 8.56 3.05
N GLN A 66 23.67 7.51 3.37
CA GLN A 66 22.39 7.56 4.06
C GLN A 66 22.61 7.46 5.57
N SER A 67 21.58 7.80 6.35
CA SER A 67 21.71 7.87 7.81
C SER A 67 22.10 6.51 8.39
N GLY A 68 23.29 6.41 8.99
CA GLY A 68 23.79 5.18 9.61
C GLY A 68 24.29 4.12 8.62
N ASP A 69 24.60 4.50 7.39
CA ASP A 69 25.41 3.68 6.50
C ASP A 69 26.76 3.33 7.13
N THR A 70 27.21 2.11 6.86
CA THR A 70 28.58 1.67 7.15
C THR A 70 29.34 1.38 5.86
N LEU A 71 30.67 1.42 5.92
CA LEU A 71 31.49 1.10 4.74
C LEU A 71 31.30 -0.36 4.30
N GLU A 72 31.06 -1.27 5.24
CA GLU A 72 30.79 -2.69 4.99
C GLU A 72 29.47 -2.88 4.22
N ALA A 73 28.40 -2.20 4.64
CA ALA A 73 27.09 -2.29 3.97
C ALA A 73 27.17 -1.71 2.55
N ILE A 74 27.77 -0.53 2.39
CA ILE A 74 27.99 0.10 1.08
C ILE A 74 28.83 -0.83 0.18
N ALA A 75 29.90 -1.41 0.70
CA ALA A 75 30.73 -2.34 -0.06
C ALA A 75 29.91 -3.53 -0.60
N SER A 76 29.05 -4.11 0.25
CA SER A 76 28.15 -5.20 -0.14
C SER A 76 27.16 -4.78 -1.24
N HIS A 77 26.51 -3.62 -1.08
CA HIS A 77 25.51 -3.12 -2.02
C HIS A 77 26.10 -2.84 -3.42
N PHE A 78 27.34 -2.35 -3.48
CA PHE A 78 28.03 -2.00 -4.72
C PHE A 78 28.92 -3.11 -5.28
N ASN A 79 28.92 -4.28 -4.64
CA ASN A 79 29.76 -5.44 -4.99
C ASN A 79 31.25 -5.11 -5.02
N THR A 80 31.73 -4.36 -4.03
CA THR A 80 33.10 -3.87 -3.93
C THR A 80 33.66 -4.19 -2.56
N THR A 81 34.85 -3.68 -2.25
CA THR A 81 35.50 -3.87 -0.95
C THR A 81 35.67 -2.56 -0.20
N VAL A 82 35.73 -2.63 1.14
CA VAL A 82 36.05 -1.46 1.98
C VAL A 82 37.42 -0.89 1.61
N GLN A 83 38.39 -1.75 1.25
CA GLN A 83 39.71 -1.29 0.81
C GLN A 83 39.63 -0.44 -0.46
N GLU A 84 38.85 -0.86 -1.46
CA GLU A 84 38.66 -0.10 -2.70
C GLU A 84 37.92 1.22 -2.47
N ILE A 85 36.88 1.23 -1.61
CA ILE A 85 36.19 2.47 -1.23
C ILE A 85 37.17 3.43 -0.56
N ARG A 86 38.00 2.98 0.38
CA ARG A 86 39.00 3.83 1.04
C ARG A 86 40.06 4.33 0.08
N ALA A 87 40.51 3.50 -0.86
CA ALA A 87 41.47 3.91 -1.88
C ALA A 87 40.91 5.02 -2.79
N ALA A 88 39.61 4.97 -3.11
CA ALA A 88 38.92 6.00 -3.89
C ALA A 88 38.60 7.28 -3.09
N ASN A 89 38.62 7.23 -1.76
CA ASN A 89 38.25 8.34 -0.86
C ASN A 89 39.34 8.55 0.21
N PRO A 90 40.51 9.11 -0.15
CA PRO A 90 41.65 9.26 0.76
C PRO A 90 41.38 10.19 1.97
N ASP A 91 40.35 11.05 1.88
CA ASP A 91 39.93 11.96 2.95
C ASP A 91 39.13 11.26 4.06
N LEU A 92 38.70 10.01 3.87
CA LEU A 92 37.99 9.24 4.89
C LEU A 92 38.93 8.90 6.06
N PRO A 93 38.58 9.24 7.31
CA PRO A 93 39.36 8.85 8.47
C PRO A 93 39.53 7.32 8.57
N ALA A 94 40.72 6.84 8.93
CA ALA A 94 41.01 5.41 8.99
C ALA A 94 40.09 4.62 9.96
N ALA A 95 39.67 5.26 11.05
CA ALA A 95 38.82 4.66 12.08
C ALA A 95 37.30 4.81 11.81
N VAL A 96 36.89 5.46 10.71
CA VAL A 96 35.46 5.64 10.42
C VAL A 96 34.83 4.31 10.01
N THR A 97 33.77 3.91 10.69
CA THR A 97 32.96 2.74 10.35
C THR A 97 31.54 3.13 9.95
N THR A 98 30.99 4.18 10.57
CA THR A 98 29.67 4.75 10.25
C THR A 98 29.81 6.14 9.64
N LEU A 99 29.05 6.43 8.58
CA LEU A 99 29.11 7.69 7.85
C LEU A 99 27.98 8.65 8.25
N PRO A 100 28.24 9.97 8.29
CA PRO A 100 27.17 10.94 8.45
C PRO A 100 26.32 11.01 7.17
N ALA A 101 25.01 11.21 7.34
CA ALA A 101 24.09 11.36 6.21
C ALA A 101 24.53 12.50 5.28
N GLY A 102 24.45 12.28 3.98
CA GLY A 102 24.84 13.21 2.92
C GLY A 102 26.32 13.22 2.58
N TYR A 103 27.17 12.50 3.32
CA TYR A 103 28.61 12.46 3.04
C TYR A 103 28.88 11.94 1.61
N PRO A 104 29.61 12.70 0.77
CA PRO A 104 29.88 12.30 -0.61
C PRO A 104 30.96 11.22 -0.66
N LEU A 105 30.73 10.19 -1.46
CA LEU A 105 31.66 9.09 -1.71
C LEU A 105 31.79 8.81 -3.20
N GLN A 106 33.00 8.43 -3.59
CA GLN A 106 33.27 7.75 -4.86
C GLN A 106 33.35 6.25 -4.60
N VAL A 107 32.38 5.49 -5.09
CA VAL A 107 32.29 4.04 -4.83
C VAL A 107 32.62 3.27 -6.10
N PRO A 108 33.76 2.55 -6.16
CA PRO A 108 34.03 1.62 -7.26
C PRO A 108 32.94 0.54 -7.26
N ALA A 109 32.26 0.35 -8.38
CA ALA A 109 31.14 -0.57 -8.47
C ALA A 109 31.40 -1.68 -9.49
N TYR A 110 30.98 -2.89 -9.13
CA TYR A 110 31.04 -4.05 -10.03
C TYR A 110 29.64 -4.49 -10.39
N TYR A 111 29.41 -4.67 -11.70
CA TYR A 111 28.09 -4.98 -12.22
C TYR A 111 27.49 -6.23 -11.57
N LEU A 112 26.22 -6.11 -11.18
CA LEU A 112 25.39 -7.20 -10.69
C LEU A 112 24.13 -7.31 -11.57
N PRO A 113 23.77 -8.52 -12.03
CA PRO A 113 22.53 -8.75 -12.75
C PRO A 113 21.31 -8.67 -11.82
N LEU A 114 20.12 -8.67 -12.39
CA LEU A 114 18.83 -8.71 -11.67
C LEU A 114 18.60 -7.55 -10.70
N ARG A 115 19.17 -6.37 -10.99
CA ARG A 115 18.94 -5.16 -10.19
C ARG A 115 17.49 -4.69 -10.30
N GLY A 116 16.91 -4.41 -9.14
CA GLY A 116 15.59 -3.85 -8.99
C GLY A 116 15.50 -2.39 -9.41
N THR A 117 14.30 -1.85 -9.27
CA THR A 117 14.00 -0.44 -9.53
C THR A 117 14.75 0.48 -8.55
N PRO A 118 15.20 1.67 -8.97
CA PRO A 118 15.70 2.72 -8.09
C PRO A 118 14.57 3.54 -7.45
N PHE A 119 13.30 3.18 -7.68
CA PHE A 119 12.15 3.86 -7.08
C PHE A 119 12.10 3.60 -5.57
N LYS A 120 12.18 4.68 -4.77
CA LYS A 120 12.09 4.64 -3.31
C LYS A 120 10.62 4.75 -2.90
N ILE A 121 10.04 3.64 -2.46
CA ILE A 121 8.61 3.58 -2.08
C ILE A 121 8.39 4.24 -0.73
N LEU A 122 9.26 3.94 0.25
CA LEU A 122 9.10 4.34 1.63
C LEU A 122 10.40 4.96 2.16
N PRO A 123 10.35 6.05 2.94
CA PRO A 123 11.49 6.48 3.75
C PRO A 123 11.86 5.40 4.77
N ASP A 124 13.15 5.22 5.05
CA ASP A 124 13.63 4.24 6.05
C ASP A 124 13.05 4.51 7.44
N SER A 125 12.92 5.78 7.82
CA SER A 125 12.27 6.18 9.07
C SER A 125 10.80 5.77 9.18
N GLU A 126 10.11 5.55 8.06
CA GLU A 126 8.70 5.16 8.04
C GLU A 126 8.51 3.64 8.06
N ALA A 127 9.56 2.84 7.91
CA ALA A 127 9.48 1.39 8.14
C ALA A 127 9.44 1.05 9.64
N VAL A 128 10.17 1.82 10.44
CA VAL A 128 10.32 1.61 11.88
C VAL A 128 9.27 2.41 12.66
N TYR A 129 8.85 1.89 13.82
CA TYR A 129 8.01 2.65 14.74
C TYR A 129 8.81 3.81 15.38
N GLY A 130 8.80 4.95 14.70
CA GLY A 130 9.47 6.17 15.11
C GLY A 130 8.53 7.30 15.57
N PRO A 131 9.10 8.48 15.87
CA PRO A 131 8.35 9.66 16.35
C PRO A 131 7.23 10.11 15.40
N THR A 132 7.35 9.85 14.09
CA THR A 132 6.34 10.23 13.11
C THR A 132 5.00 9.50 13.32
N ALA A 133 5.01 8.36 14.01
CA ALA A 133 3.83 7.56 14.33
C ALA A 133 3.29 7.78 15.76
N VAL A 134 3.90 8.65 16.57
CA VAL A 134 3.49 8.85 17.98
C VAL A 134 2.09 9.45 18.11
N ASP A 135 1.68 10.29 17.17
CA ASP A 135 0.38 10.95 17.18
C ASP A 135 -0.74 10.10 16.53
N LEU A 136 -0.43 8.89 16.07
CA LEU A 136 -1.43 8.00 15.47
C LEU A 136 -2.24 7.28 16.56
N ASP A 137 -3.48 7.72 16.77
CA ASP A 137 -4.48 6.93 17.49
C ASP A 137 -5.07 5.86 16.56
N LEU A 138 -4.66 4.61 16.80
CA LEU A 138 -5.08 3.46 15.99
C LEU A 138 -6.56 3.13 16.13
N GLU A 139 -7.15 3.35 17.31
CA GLU A 139 -8.58 3.11 17.48
C GLU A 139 -9.37 4.11 16.63
N THR A 140 -9.06 5.39 16.77
CA THR A 140 -9.71 6.46 16.02
C THR A 140 -9.51 6.28 14.52
N GLU A 141 -8.27 6.01 14.07
CA GLU A 141 -7.98 5.81 12.64
C GLU A 141 -8.80 4.64 12.08
N ILE A 142 -8.76 3.46 12.70
CA ILE A 142 -9.47 2.29 12.16
C ILE A 142 -10.99 2.48 12.19
N ARG A 143 -11.54 3.03 13.28
CA ARG A 143 -12.99 3.25 13.41
C ARG A 143 -13.54 4.36 12.52
N SER A 144 -12.69 5.29 12.09
CA SER A 144 -13.08 6.34 11.14
C SER A 144 -13.30 5.83 9.71
N ARG A 145 -12.88 4.59 9.42
CA ARG A 145 -12.91 3.99 8.09
C ARG A 145 -14.07 2.98 7.99
N PRO A 146 -14.68 2.78 6.81
CA PRO A 146 -15.85 1.91 6.64
C PRO A 146 -15.52 0.40 6.58
N GLY A 147 -14.25 0.03 6.70
CA GLY A 147 -13.80 -1.34 6.48
C GLY A 147 -14.03 -2.30 7.64
N PHE A 148 -14.03 -3.59 7.32
CA PHE A 148 -14.28 -4.69 8.25
C PHE A 148 -13.26 -4.81 9.39
N LEU A 149 -12.08 -4.18 9.26
CA LEU A 149 -11.04 -4.22 10.30
C LEU A 149 -11.55 -3.65 11.63
N SER A 150 -12.45 -2.66 11.59
CA SER A 150 -13.05 -2.05 12.78
C SER A 150 -13.85 -3.04 13.64
N GLU A 151 -14.47 -4.04 13.01
CA GLU A 151 -15.24 -5.10 13.68
C GLU A 151 -14.43 -6.38 13.88
N THR A 152 -13.16 -6.39 13.44
CA THR A 152 -12.30 -7.58 13.52
C THR A 152 -11.71 -7.74 14.92
N GLU A 153 -11.73 -8.97 15.40
CA GLU A 153 -11.07 -9.37 16.65
C GLU A 153 -10.02 -10.44 16.38
N SER A 154 -8.99 -10.46 17.22
CA SER A 154 -7.95 -11.47 17.16
C SER A 154 -7.46 -11.84 18.55
N PHE A 155 -7.20 -13.13 18.75
CA PHE A 155 -6.52 -13.60 19.94
C PHE A 155 -5.03 -13.31 19.83
N ALA A 156 -4.49 -12.52 20.77
CA ALA A 156 -3.08 -12.13 20.80
C ALA A 156 -2.60 -12.03 22.25
N TYR A 157 -1.46 -12.66 22.54
CA TYR A 157 -0.85 -12.68 23.89
C TYR A 157 -1.85 -13.09 24.99
N ARG A 158 -2.55 -14.21 24.78
CA ARG A 158 -3.51 -14.80 25.74
C ARG A 158 -4.78 -13.97 26.03
N LYS A 159 -5.05 -12.93 25.24
CA LYS A 159 -6.23 -12.06 25.37
C LYS A 159 -6.94 -11.95 24.01
N GLN A 160 -8.27 -11.91 24.01
CA GLN A 160 -9.02 -11.43 22.84
C GLN A 160 -8.87 -9.92 22.72
N ARG A 161 -8.50 -9.44 21.54
CA ARG A 161 -8.18 -8.04 21.27
C ARG A 161 -8.94 -7.54 20.06
N LYS A 162 -9.27 -6.25 20.09
CA LYS A 162 -9.71 -5.53 18.89
C LYS A 162 -8.55 -5.40 17.90
N ALA A 163 -8.86 -5.19 16.62
CA ALA A 163 -7.84 -5.09 15.58
C ALA A 163 -6.79 -4.01 15.86
N TRP A 164 -7.18 -2.83 16.35
CA TRP A 164 -6.24 -1.75 16.68
C TRP A 164 -5.28 -2.15 17.80
N GLU A 165 -5.76 -2.80 18.87
CA GLU A 165 -4.90 -3.34 19.93
C GLU A 165 -3.94 -4.41 19.38
N ALA A 166 -4.37 -5.23 18.41
CA ALA A 166 -3.51 -6.23 17.79
C ALA A 166 -2.40 -5.58 16.93
N VAL A 167 -2.75 -4.56 16.15
CA VAL A 167 -1.79 -3.76 15.36
C VAL A 167 -0.80 -3.05 16.29
N GLU A 168 -1.29 -2.41 17.35
CA GLU A 168 -0.46 -1.72 18.35
C GLU A 168 0.55 -2.66 18.99
N VAL A 169 0.09 -3.82 19.47
CA VAL A 169 0.96 -4.80 20.12
C VAL A 169 2.04 -5.31 19.18
N VAL A 170 1.72 -5.58 17.91
CA VAL A 170 2.73 -6.01 16.92
C VAL A 170 3.68 -4.86 16.60
N ALA A 171 3.17 -3.66 16.33
CA ALA A 171 3.99 -2.49 16.04
C ALA A 171 5.00 -2.21 17.15
N LEU A 172 4.57 -2.24 18.42
CA LEU A 172 5.44 -2.04 19.58
C LEU A 172 6.48 -3.15 19.73
N ASN A 173 6.06 -4.42 19.67
CA ASN A 173 6.96 -5.54 19.94
C ASN A 173 7.98 -5.78 18.82
N TYR A 174 7.62 -5.46 17.58
CA TYR A 174 8.49 -5.63 16.41
C TYR A 174 9.13 -4.32 15.96
N SER A 175 8.82 -3.19 16.61
CA SER A 175 9.31 -1.84 16.24
C SER A 175 9.00 -1.48 14.78
N VAL A 176 7.85 -1.90 14.25
CA VAL A 176 7.40 -1.61 12.87
C VAL A 176 6.34 -0.52 12.90
N ASN A 177 6.43 0.43 11.96
CA ASN A 177 5.48 1.53 11.89
C ASN A 177 4.04 1.01 11.73
N PRO A 178 3.11 1.36 12.62
CA PRO A 178 1.74 0.86 12.54
C PRO A 178 1.00 1.35 11.29
N ARG A 179 1.37 2.50 10.70
CA ARG A 179 0.80 2.94 9.41
C ARG A 179 1.17 2.00 8.27
N LEU A 180 2.39 1.46 8.28
CA LEU A 180 2.83 0.48 7.28
C LEU A 180 2.02 -0.80 7.41
N LEU A 181 1.80 -1.31 8.63
CA LEU A 181 0.96 -2.48 8.86
C LEU A 181 -0.49 -2.27 8.38
N LEU A 182 -1.08 -1.10 8.66
CA LEU A 182 -2.41 -0.74 8.17
C LEU A 182 -2.45 -0.62 6.64
N ALA A 183 -1.42 -0.02 6.03
CA ALA A 183 -1.31 0.11 4.58
C ALA A 183 -1.22 -1.27 3.91
N LEU A 184 -0.49 -2.22 4.48
CA LEU A 184 -0.40 -3.60 3.97
C LEU A 184 -1.73 -4.34 4.09
N LEU A 185 -2.43 -4.20 5.23
CA LEU A 185 -3.78 -4.77 5.40
C LEU A 185 -4.76 -4.21 4.35
N GLU A 186 -4.72 -2.91 4.12
CA GLU A 186 -5.53 -2.25 3.10
C GLU A 186 -5.15 -2.70 1.69
N HIS A 187 -3.87 -2.80 1.39
CA HIS A 187 -3.38 -3.24 0.08
C HIS A 187 -3.80 -4.69 -0.23
N GLN A 188 -3.63 -5.59 0.73
CA GLN A 188 -3.83 -7.03 0.52
C GLN A 188 -5.27 -7.49 0.65
N SER A 189 -6.04 -6.86 1.54
CA SER A 189 -7.39 -7.34 1.89
C SER A 189 -8.47 -6.27 1.86
N ARG A 190 -8.13 -5.02 1.53
CA ARG A 190 -9.03 -3.85 1.61
C ARG A 190 -9.60 -3.65 3.02
N ALA A 191 -8.80 -3.97 4.04
CA ALA A 191 -9.23 -4.04 5.44
C ALA A 191 -9.88 -2.76 5.98
N LEU A 192 -9.44 -1.59 5.52
CA LEU A 192 -9.95 -0.31 5.97
C LEU A 192 -11.09 0.21 5.08
N SER A 193 -11.25 -0.28 3.85
CA SER A 193 -12.22 0.27 2.91
C SER A 193 -13.39 -0.65 2.55
N ALA A 194 -13.24 -1.97 2.64
CA ALA A 194 -14.27 -2.92 2.24
C ALA A 194 -15.02 -3.50 3.46
N PRO A 195 -16.33 -3.79 3.34
CA PRO A 195 -17.13 -4.37 4.43
C PRO A 195 -16.79 -5.85 4.71
N GLU A 196 -16.07 -6.51 3.81
CA GLU A 196 -15.59 -7.89 3.92
C GLU A 196 -14.21 -8.01 3.23
N PRO A 197 -13.38 -9.03 3.57
CA PRO A 197 -12.08 -9.23 2.94
C PRO A 197 -12.17 -9.42 1.42
N GLN A 198 -11.38 -8.65 0.66
CA GLN A 198 -11.27 -8.76 -0.80
C GLN A 198 -9.83 -9.02 -1.22
N GLY A 199 -9.59 -9.94 -2.15
CA GLY A 199 -8.24 -10.28 -2.63
C GLY A 199 -7.43 -11.19 -1.71
N ALA A 200 -7.80 -11.28 -0.43
CA ALA A 200 -7.24 -12.20 0.55
C ALA A 200 -8.21 -13.35 0.89
N GLU A 201 -7.65 -14.54 1.15
CA GLU A 201 -8.43 -15.67 1.64
C GLU A 201 -8.85 -15.45 3.11
N PRO A 202 -10.06 -15.88 3.54
CA PRO A 202 -10.50 -15.73 4.92
C PRO A 202 -9.50 -16.26 5.95
N GLY A 203 -9.01 -15.37 6.80
CA GLY A 203 -8.00 -15.68 7.83
C GLY A 203 -6.55 -15.44 7.41
N TYR A 204 -6.27 -15.08 6.15
CA TYR A 204 -4.94 -14.74 5.64
C TYR A 204 -4.93 -13.32 5.07
N LEU A 205 -5.24 -12.34 5.91
CA LEU A 205 -5.45 -10.94 5.50
C LEU A 205 -4.21 -10.26 4.86
N MET A 206 -3.01 -10.82 5.04
CA MET A 206 -1.79 -10.34 4.39
C MET A 206 -1.37 -11.21 3.19
N GLY A 207 -2.16 -12.21 2.82
CA GLY A 207 -1.96 -13.08 1.66
C GLY A 207 -1.05 -14.29 1.91
N TYR A 208 -0.43 -14.43 3.08
CA TYR A 208 0.48 -15.54 3.37
C TYR A 208 -0.27 -16.79 3.89
N LYS A 209 -0.32 -17.83 3.06
CA LYS A 209 -1.13 -19.04 3.26
C LYS A 209 -0.37 -20.15 3.97
N ASP A 210 -0.23 -20.03 5.29
CA ASP A 210 0.32 -21.08 6.15
C ASP A 210 -0.58 -21.24 7.38
N PRO A 211 -1.08 -22.46 7.70
CA PRO A 211 -1.97 -22.68 8.84
C PRO A 211 -1.44 -22.15 10.18
N ARG A 212 -0.12 -22.08 10.36
CA ARG A 212 0.53 -21.52 11.57
C ARG A 212 0.35 -20.02 11.70
N TYR A 213 0.12 -19.34 10.58
CA TYR A 213 -0.02 -17.89 10.48
C TYR A 213 -1.47 -17.45 10.24
N ARG A 214 -2.45 -18.32 10.50
CA ARG A 214 -3.86 -17.99 10.32
C ARG A 214 -4.35 -17.00 11.40
N GLY A 215 -5.09 -15.98 10.96
CA GLY A 215 -5.69 -14.94 11.81
C GLY A 215 -4.90 -13.62 11.77
N LEU A 216 -5.58 -12.52 12.08
CA LEU A 216 -5.03 -11.15 11.98
C LEU A 216 -3.70 -11.01 12.73
N PHE A 217 -3.64 -11.43 13.99
CA PHE A 217 -2.42 -11.30 14.80
C PHE A 217 -1.22 -12.00 14.15
N TRP A 218 -1.38 -13.24 13.71
CA TRP A 218 -0.26 -13.98 13.13
C TRP A 218 0.13 -13.49 11.74
N GLN A 219 -0.82 -12.99 10.95
CA GLN A 219 -0.52 -12.33 9.68
C GLN A 219 0.26 -11.02 9.89
N LEU A 220 -0.07 -10.25 10.93
CA LEU A 220 0.69 -9.06 11.32
C LEU A 220 2.10 -9.41 11.80
N VAL A 221 2.26 -10.46 12.61
CA VAL A 221 3.57 -10.97 13.04
C VAL A 221 4.41 -11.37 11.83
N TRP A 222 3.86 -12.18 10.92
CA TRP A 222 4.54 -12.57 9.70
C TRP A 222 5.02 -11.37 8.89
N ALA A 223 4.14 -10.38 8.67
CA ALA A 223 4.48 -9.18 7.93
C ALA A 223 5.59 -8.38 8.63
N ALA A 224 5.49 -8.20 9.94
CA ALA A 224 6.48 -7.48 10.74
C ALA A 224 7.86 -8.16 10.72
N GLU A 225 7.91 -9.50 10.80
CA GLU A 225 9.15 -10.26 10.65
C GLU A 225 9.77 -10.04 9.26
N ARG A 226 8.98 -10.13 8.18
CA ARG A 226 9.50 -9.91 6.81
C ARG A 226 10.02 -8.48 6.61
N ILE A 227 9.33 -7.48 7.16
CA ILE A 227 9.78 -6.09 7.15
C ILE A 227 11.12 -5.96 7.88
N ASN A 228 11.24 -6.54 9.08
CA ASN A 228 12.47 -6.48 9.87
C ASN A 228 13.63 -7.21 9.19
N ASP A 229 13.41 -8.40 8.64
CA ASP A 229 14.42 -9.16 7.89
C ASP A 229 14.97 -8.31 6.73
N GLY A 230 14.08 -7.67 5.96
CA GLY A 230 14.46 -6.78 4.87
C GLY A 230 15.18 -5.52 5.35
N TYR A 231 14.60 -4.81 6.32
CA TYR A 231 15.14 -3.55 6.85
C TYR A 231 16.53 -3.75 7.44
N TYR A 232 16.68 -4.69 8.39
CA TYR A 232 17.97 -4.91 9.05
C TYR A 232 18.97 -5.60 8.14
N GLY A 233 18.52 -6.54 7.29
CA GLY A 233 19.39 -7.17 6.29
C GLY A 233 19.95 -6.15 5.30
N TRP A 234 19.17 -5.16 4.88
CA TRP A 234 19.67 -4.05 4.06
C TRP A 234 20.71 -3.23 4.83
N ARG A 235 20.38 -2.80 6.06
CA ARG A 235 21.25 -1.96 6.91
C ARG A 235 22.63 -2.58 7.19
N THR A 236 22.70 -3.90 7.31
CA THR A 236 23.96 -4.63 7.54
C THR A 236 24.69 -4.99 6.26
N GLY A 237 24.04 -4.86 5.09
CA GLY A 237 24.55 -5.36 3.81
C GLY A 237 24.41 -6.88 3.63
N GLU A 238 23.69 -7.57 4.51
CA GLU A 238 23.44 -9.02 4.42
C GLU A 238 22.37 -9.36 3.38
N LEU A 239 21.41 -8.47 3.15
CA LEU A 239 20.36 -8.63 2.13
C LEU A 239 20.96 -8.42 0.73
N ARG A 240 21.08 -9.51 -0.02
CA ARG A 240 21.66 -9.50 -1.38
C ARG A 240 20.62 -9.64 -2.48
N ASP A 241 19.52 -10.31 -2.18
CA ASP A 241 18.44 -10.59 -3.10
C ASP A 241 17.14 -10.80 -2.33
N LEU A 242 16.05 -10.64 -3.07
CA LEU A 242 14.67 -10.83 -2.63
C LEU A 242 14.01 -11.77 -3.63
N GLU A 243 13.40 -12.84 -3.13
CA GLU A 243 12.51 -13.68 -3.92
C GLU A 243 11.09 -13.12 -3.83
N LEU A 244 10.52 -12.76 -4.97
CA LEU A 244 9.17 -12.22 -5.08
C LEU A 244 8.13 -13.34 -5.11
N ALA A 245 6.86 -12.98 -4.91
CA ALA A 245 5.75 -13.94 -4.88
C ALA A 245 5.55 -14.72 -6.20
N ASP A 246 6.03 -14.18 -7.32
CA ASP A 246 6.03 -14.83 -8.64
C ASP A 246 7.29 -15.70 -8.90
N GLY A 247 8.17 -15.84 -7.91
CA GLY A 247 9.42 -16.60 -7.98
C GLY A 247 10.57 -15.85 -8.65
N LEU A 248 10.39 -14.58 -9.02
CA LEU A 248 11.49 -13.76 -9.53
C LEU A 248 12.45 -13.39 -8.41
N ILE A 249 13.75 -13.46 -8.72
CA ILE A 249 14.80 -12.98 -7.83
C ILE A 249 15.19 -11.58 -8.27
N VAL A 250 15.14 -10.63 -7.33
CA VAL A 250 15.53 -9.24 -7.54
C VAL A 250 16.55 -8.83 -6.50
N ARG A 251 17.64 -8.21 -6.94
CA ARG A 251 18.59 -7.54 -6.06
C ARG A 251 18.15 -6.10 -5.85
N PRO A 252 18.00 -5.61 -4.60
CA PRO A 252 17.65 -4.21 -4.40
C PRO A 252 18.72 -3.28 -5.01
N ASP A 253 18.30 -2.14 -5.56
CA ASP A 253 19.23 -1.18 -6.16
C ASP A 253 20.17 -0.59 -5.10
N SER A 254 21.46 -0.45 -5.42
CA SER A 254 22.50 -0.09 -4.44
C SER A 254 22.31 1.29 -3.76
N TRP A 255 21.44 2.15 -4.29
CA TRP A 255 21.09 3.45 -3.68
C TRP A 255 19.73 3.45 -2.96
N GLN A 256 19.07 2.30 -2.85
CA GLN A 256 17.87 2.18 -2.02
C GLN A 256 18.18 2.55 -0.57
N ASN A 257 17.13 2.92 0.15
CA ASN A 257 17.20 2.97 1.61
C ASN A 257 16.70 1.63 2.19
N ALA A 258 16.68 1.51 3.51
CA ALA A 258 16.20 0.30 4.18
C ALA A 258 14.67 0.15 4.17
N GLY A 259 13.93 1.17 3.71
CA GLY A 259 12.47 1.25 3.79
C GLY A 259 11.77 0.63 2.59
#